data_AF-A0A6A8MGH9-F1
#
_entry.id   AF-A0A6A8MGH9-F1
#
_cell.length_a   1.000
_cell.length_b   1.000
_cell.length_c   1.000
_cell.angle_alpha   90.00
_cell.angle_beta   90.00
_cell.angle_gamma   90.00
#
_symmetry.space_group_name_H-M   'P 1'
#
loop_
_entity.id
_entity.type
_entity.pdbx_description
1 polymer ?
#
loop_
_entity_poly.entity_id
_entity_poly.type
_entity_poly.pdbx_seq_one_letter_code
_entity_poly.pdbx_strand_id
1 'polypeptide(L)'
;MTYKLTETQKLDLYIRLNNLNSKIKSLSTDEEWVNNRKQIGEVLYQLNLVEDPTDMNEVEKANLDYIRKRTKSVIQNRPMAAYFINQKALDELGNLVDEEDENYYSDFHDMLINDMAEYATIVRNFDLKLAKAKEANDMNYYREEYARLDNARRRQHDAVIASLAAANRINKSEGIEPVLDVGDGRSVHDVHRTDVGNAVISWLAETNYQDAQVQK
;
A
#
# COMPACT_ATOMS: atom_id res chain seq x y z
N MET A 1 26.49 17.94 14.87
CA MET A 1 27.26 17.30 13.79
C MET A 1 26.30 16.35 13.09
N THR A 2 25.67 16.76 11.98
CA THR A 2 24.71 15.91 11.26
C THR A 2 25.49 14.83 10.53
N TYR A 3 25.39 13.57 10.99
CA TYR A 3 26.00 12.44 10.29
C TYR A 3 25.38 12.34 8.89
N LYS A 4 26.20 12.47 7.85
CA LYS A 4 25.73 12.33 6.47
C LYS A 4 25.51 10.84 6.18
N LEU A 5 24.25 10.45 6.01
CA LEU A 5 23.87 9.08 5.66
C LEU A 5 24.50 8.66 4.32
N THR A 6 24.97 7.42 4.24
CA THR A 6 25.32 6.78 2.96
C THR A 6 24.06 6.51 2.13
N GLU A 7 24.20 6.30 0.82
CA GLU A 7 23.05 5.99 -0.04
C GLU A 7 22.34 4.70 0.40
N THR A 8 23.09 3.65 0.76
CA THR A 8 22.51 2.42 1.32
C THR A 8 21.71 2.68 2.60
N GLN A 9 22.19 3.52 3.51
CA GLN A 9 21.47 3.87 4.73
C GLN A 9 20.18 4.65 4.44
N LYS A 10 20.22 5.58 3.47
CA LYS A 10 19.00 6.30 3.02
C LYS A 10 17.99 5.34 2.42
N LEU A 11 18.43 4.41 1.56
CA LEU A 11 17.57 3.40 0.96
C LEU A 11 16.90 2.51 2.03
N ASP A 12 17.64 2.11 3.05
CA ASP A 12 17.09 1.35 4.18
C ASP A 12 16.04 2.12 4.97
N LEU A 13 16.26 3.41 5.21
CA LEU A 13 15.28 4.27 5.87
C LEU A 13 14.03 4.47 5.02
N TYR A 14 14.14 4.64 3.70
CA TYR A 14 12.97 4.73 2.82
C TYR A 14 12.18 3.42 2.75
N ILE A 15 12.87 2.27 2.73
CA ILE A 15 12.22 0.95 2.78
C ILE A 15 11.49 0.78 4.13
N ARG A 16 12.13 1.16 5.25
CA ARG A 16 11.50 1.14 6.57
C ARG A 16 10.27 2.05 6.62
N LEU A 17 10.37 3.27 6.09
CA LEU A 17 9.26 4.23 6.04
C LEU A 17 8.06 3.68 5.23
N ASN A 18 8.31 3.01 4.11
CA ASN A 18 7.24 2.36 3.34
C ASN A 18 6.56 1.24 4.13
N ASN A 19 7.32 0.43 4.87
CA ASN A 19 6.76 -0.65 5.70
C ASN A 19 5.98 -0.12 6.90
N LEU A 20 6.37 1.03 7.48
CA LEU A 20 5.59 1.68 8.54
C LEU A 20 4.28 2.25 7.98
N ASN A 21 4.33 2.82 6.78
CA ASN A 21 3.17 3.37 6.07
C ASN A 21 2.23 2.32 5.45
N SER A 22 2.59 1.03 5.50
CA SER A 22 1.76 -0.07 5.03
C SER A 22 0.90 -0.69 6.12
N LYS A 23 1.15 -0.34 7.38
CA LYS A 23 0.33 -0.77 8.51
C LYS A 23 -0.94 0.08 8.54
N ILE A 24 -1.95 -0.40 7.84
CA ILE A 24 -3.28 0.24 7.77
C ILE A 24 -3.91 0.24 9.17
N LYS A 25 -4.64 1.32 9.50
CA LYS A 25 -5.27 1.53 10.81
C LYS A 25 -6.27 0.45 11.21
N SER A 26 -6.88 -0.27 10.25
CA SER A 26 -7.94 -1.25 10.54
C SER A 26 -7.48 -2.43 11.41
N LEU A 27 -6.17 -2.64 11.58
CA LEU A 27 -5.62 -3.84 12.24
C LEU A 27 -4.74 -3.55 13.45
N SER A 28 -4.67 -2.30 13.90
CA SER A 28 -3.82 -1.91 15.01
C SER A 28 -4.63 -1.33 16.16
N THR A 29 -4.27 -1.73 17.38
CA THR A 29 -4.79 -1.06 18.58
C THR A 29 -4.33 0.41 18.60
N ASP A 30 -5.01 1.27 19.37
CA ASP A 30 -4.62 2.68 19.52
C ASP A 30 -3.14 2.83 19.95
N GLU A 31 -2.64 1.90 20.77
CA GLU A 31 -1.24 1.88 21.23
C GLU A 31 -0.26 1.53 20.11
N GLU A 32 -0.57 0.49 19.31
CA GLU A 32 0.26 0.10 18.17
C GLU A 32 0.31 1.20 17.11
N TRP A 33 -0.81 1.89 16.89
CA TRP A 33 -0.88 3.03 16.00
C TRP A 33 0.00 4.19 16.46
N VAL A 34 -0.09 4.56 17.74
CA VAL A 34 0.74 5.62 18.33
C VAL A 34 2.23 5.26 18.24
N ASN A 35 2.58 4.00 18.51
CA ASN A 35 3.96 3.53 18.37
C ASN A 35 4.45 3.59 16.91
N ASN A 36 3.61 3.21 15.94
CA ASN A 36 3.93 3.29 14.52
C ASN A 36 4.22 4.75 14.11
N ARG A 37 3.43 5.71 14.59
CA ARG A 37 3.62 7.14 14.30
C ARG A 37 4.91 7.70 14.88
N LYS A 38 5.28 7.32 16.09
CA LYS A 38 6.59 7.67 16.68
C LYS A 38 7.75 7.15 15.83
N GLN A 39 7.67 5.89 15.38
CA GLN A 39 8.70 5.30 14.52
C GLN A 39 8.78 5.99 13.15
N ILE A 40 7.65 6.44 12.59
CA ILE A 40 7.64 7.27 11.37
C ILE A 40 8.40 8.57 11.63
N GLY A 41 8.12 9.27 12.73
CA GLY A 41 8.82 10.51 13.12
C GLY A 41 10.33 10.32 13.23
N GLU A 42 10.77 9.25 13.92
CA GLU A 42 12.19 8.91 14.05
C GLU A 42 12.88 8.69 12.70
N VAL A 43 12.22 7.98 11.77
CA VAL A 43 12.77 7.69 10.44
C VAL A 43 12.85 8.96 9.59
N LEU A 44 11.82 9.82 9.64
CA LEU A 44 11.82 11.10 8.94
C LEU A 44 12.92 12.04 9.46
N TYR A 45 13.14 12.06 10.78
CA TYR A 45 14.22 12.84 11.39
C TYR A 45 15.59 12.35 10.93
N GLN A 46 15.81 11.02 10.93
CA GLN A 46 17.05 10.44 10.41
C GLN A 46 17.28 10.79 8.93
N LEU A 47 16.22 10.86 8.13
CA LEU A 47 16.26 11.29 6.73
C LEU A 47 16.43 12.82 6.56
N ASN A 48 16.46 13.60 7.66
CA ASN A 48 16.43 15.06 7.67
C ASN A 48 15.23 15.65 6.90
N LEU A 49 14.06 14.99 7.01
CA LEU A 49 12.80 15.44 6.42
C LEU A 49 11.92 16.20 7.44
N VAL A 50 12.26 16.11 8.72
CA VAL A 50 11.66 16.87 9.82
C VAL A 50 12.76 17.31 10.79
N GLU A 51 12.51 18.40 11.52
CA GLU A 51 13.41 18.92 12.55
C GLU A 51 13.11 18.30 13.92
N ASP A 52 11.83 18.08 14.27
CA ASP A 52 11.41 17.48 15.54
C ASP A 52 10.58 16.19 15.30
N PRO A 53 11.11 14.99 15.62
CA PRO A 53 10.36 13.74 15.48
C PRO A 53 9.18 13.60 16.46
N THR A 54 9.03 14.51 17.42
CA THR A 54 7.95 14.52 18.41
C THR A 54 6.81 15.49 18.04
N ASP A 55 7.04 16.43 17.13
CA ASP A 55 5.99 17.27 16.56
C ASP A 55 5.15 16.47 15.56
N MET A 56 4.03 15.93 16.03
CA MET A 56 3.17 15.08 15.21
C MET A 56 2.57 15.81 14.01
N ASN A 57 2.39 17.14 14.07
CA ASN A 57 1.90 17.91 12.93
C ASN A 57 2.96 17.99 11.83
N GLU A 58 4.23 18.20 12.21
CA GLU A 58 5.35 18.21 11.27
C GLU A 58 5.55 16.83 10.64
N VAL A 59 5.58 15.79 11.48
CA VAL A 59 5.72 14.38 11.08
C VAL A 59 4.62 13.98 10.11
N GLU A 60 3.37 14.33 10.39
CA GLU A 60 2.23 14.05 9.52
C GLU A 60 2.38 14.67 8.14
N LYS A 61 2.67 15.97 8.10
CA LYS A 61 2.81 16.71 6.86
C LYS A 61 3.94 16.15 6.00
N ALA A 62 5.11 15.92 6.61
CA ALA A 62 6.27 15.37 5.91
C ALA A 62 6.03 13.94 5.41
N ASN A 63 5.36 13.10 6.21
CA ASN A 63 5.03 11.74 5.81
C ASN A 63 4.05 11.70 4.63
N LEU A 64 3.04 12.57 4.62
CA LEU A 64 2.08 12.67 3.52
C LEU A 64 2.75 13.13 2.23
N ASP A 65 3.60 14.15 2.32
CA ASP A 65 4.34 14.64 1.17
C ASP A 65 5.28 13.55 0.63
N TYR A 66 5.90 12.76 1.50
CA TYR A 66 6.66 11.57 1.12
C TYR A 66 5.80 10.54 0.37
N ILE A 67 4.67 10.12 0.94
CA ILE A 67 3.75 9.13 0.34
C ILE A 67 3.26 9.61 -1.02
N ARG A 68 2.84 10.88 -1.13
CA ARG A 68 2.37 11.47 -2.39
C ARG A 68 3.47 11.51 -3.44
N LYS A 69 4.67 11.99 -3.09
CA LYS A 69 5.79 12.06 -4.03
C LYS A 69 6.18 10.67 -4.52
N ARG A 70 6.22 9.68 -3.62
CA ARG A 70 6.59 8.31 -3.98
C ARG A 70 5.52 7.64 -4.83
N THR A 71 4.25 7.77 -4.47
CA THR A 71 3.14 7.20 -5.24
C THR A 71 3.05 7.86 -6.62
N LYS A 72 3.15 9.19 -6.70
CA LYS A 72 3.19 9.92 -7.96
C LYS A 72 4.34 9.45 -8.83
N SER A 73 5.54 9.21 -8.28
CA SER A 73 6.65 8.64 -9.04
C SER A 73 6.36 7.23 -9.57
N VAL A 74 5.66 6.40 -8.81
CA VAL A 74 5.26 5.04 -9.25
C VAL A 74 4.19 5.10 -10.35
N ILE A 75 3.20 6.00 -10.20
CA ILE A 75 2.08 6.17 -11.14
C ILE A 75 2.51 6.93 -12.39
N GLN A 76 3.31 8.00 -12.32
CA GLN A 76 3.76 8.76 -13.51
C GLN A 76 4.61 7.93 -14.47
N ASN A 77 5.24 6.87 -13.99
CA ASN A 77 5.93 5.88 -14.81
C ASN A 77 4.95 4.87 -15.46
N ARG A 78 3.63 5.06 -15.29
CA ARG A 78 2.56 4.18 -15.75
C ARG A 78 1.40 5.01 -16.33
N PRO A 79 0.57 4.44 -17.22
CA PRO A 79 -0.66 5.11 -17.64
C PRO A 79 -1.58 5.37 -16.44
N MET A 80 -2.34 6.47 -16.50
CA MET A 80 -3.35 6.83 -15.50
C MET A 80 -4.28 5.62 -15.26
N ALA A 81 -4.62 5.33 -14.00
CA ALA A 81 -5.39 4.14 -13.65
C ALA A 81 -6.72 4.14 -14.42
N ALA A 82 -6.98 3.08 -15.19
CA ALA A 82 -8.23 2.91 -15.93
C ALA A 82 -9.41 2.56 -15.01
N TYR A 83 -9.12 2.13 -13.78
CA TYR A 83 -10.07 1.66 -12.78
C TYR A 83 -9.75 2.28 -11.40
N PHE A 84 -10.74 2.32 -10.52
CA PHE A 84 -10.63 2.87 -9.17
C PHE A 84 -11.24 1.91 -8.15
N ILE A 85 -10.63 1.82 -6.97
CA ILE A 85 -11.19 1.06 -5.85
C ILE A 85 -12.31 1.87 -5.21
N ASN A 86 -13.52 1.33 -5.20
CA ASN A 86 -14.68 1.90 -4.55
C ASN A 86 -14.62 1.59 -3.05
N GLN A 87 -14.07 2.53 -2.27
CA GLN A 87 -13.92 2.37 -0.82
C GLN A 87 -15.26 2.10 -0.12
N LYS A 88 -16.34 2.77 -0.55
CA LYS A 88 -17.65 2.59 0.06
C LYS A 88 -18.15 1.15 -0.12
N ALA A 89 -18.00 0.59 -1.32
CA ALA A 89 -18.37 -0.79 -1.61
C ALA A 89 -17.51 -1.81 -0.85
N LEU A 90 -16.24 -1.47 -0.61
CA LEU A 90 -15.34 -2.27 0.22
C LEU A 90 -15.79 -2.24 1.68
N ASP A 91 -16.09 -1.08 2.23
CA ASP A 91 -16.56 -0.96 3.62
C ASP A 91 -17.93 -1.64 3.80
N GLU A 92 -18.85 -1.51 2.84
CA GLU A 92 -20.16 -2.18 2.88
C GLU A 92 -20.02 -3.70 2.88
N LEU A 93 -19.10 -4.26 2.09
CA LEU A 93 -18.75 -5.68 2.12
C LEU A 93 -18.32 -6.12 3.53
N GLY A 94 -17.45 -5.36 4.20
CA GLY A 94 -16.98 -5.70 5.55
C GLY A 94 -18.05 -5.62 6.64
N ASN A 95 -19.19 -4.99 6.38
CA ASN A 95 -20.31 -4.85 7.32
C ASN A 95 -21.43 -5.89 7.09
N LEU A 96 -21.29 -6.76 6.09
CA LEU A 96 -22.20 -7.89 5.90
C LEU A 96 -22.07 -8.89 7.05
N VAL A 97 -23.16 -9.61 7.31
CA VAL A 97 -23.20 -10.66 8.32
C VAL A 97 -23.59 -11.96 7.63
N ASP A 98 -22.76 -12.98 7.78
CA ASP A 98 -23.09 -14.34 7.32
C ASP A 98 -23.81 -15.10 8.45
N GLU A 99 -24.82 -15.90 8.09
CA GLU A 99 -25.64 -16.64 9.06
C GLU A 99 -24.89 -17.83 9.69
N GLU A 100 -23.87 -18.36 9.02
CA GLU A 100 -23.06 -19.50 9.47
C GLU A 100 -21.79 -19.04 10.20
N ASP A 101 -21.22 -17.90 9.81
CA ASP A 101 -20.06 -17.27 10.45
C ASP A 101 -20.16 -15.74 10.47
N GLU A 102 -20.59 -15.18 11.60
CA GLU A 102 -20.81 -13.74 11.78
C GLU A 102 -19.59 -12.87 11.42
N ASN A 103 -18.36 -13.42 11.42
CA ASN A 103 -17.13 -12.69 11.12
C ASN A 103 -16.59 -12.95 9.70
N TYR A 104 -17.22 -13.81 8.90
CA TYR A 104 -16.70 -14.21 7.59
C TYR A 104 -16.38 -13.01 6.68
N TYR A 105 -17.34 -12.07 6.55
CA TYR A 105 -17.18 -10.92 5.68
C TYR A 105 -16.21 -9.87 6.23
N SER A 106 -16.18 -9.67 7.54
CA SER A 106 -15.19 -8.77 8.18
C SER A 106 -13.78 -9.32 8.03
N ASP A 107 -13.58 -10.62 8.23
CA ASP A 107 -12.28 -11.29 8.08
C ASP A 107 -11.82 -11.25 6.61
N PHE A 108 -12.74 -11.47 5.67
CA PHE A 108 -12.45 -11.37 4.24
C PHE A 108 -12.10 -9.93 3.82
N HIS A 109 -12.84 -8.94 4.33
CA HIS A 109 -12.56 -7.52 4.10
C HIS A 109 -11.15 -7.15 4.58
N ASP A 110 -10.80 -7.54 5.81
CA ASP A 110 -9.50 -7.25 6.40
C ASP A 110 -8.36 -7.95 5.66
N MET A 111 -8.58 -9.20 5.24
CA MET A 111 -7.65 -9.93 4.37
C MET A 111 -7.44 -9.19 3.04
N LEU A 112 -8.52 -8.73 2.38
CA LEU A 112 -8.42 -8.01 1.11
C LEU A 112 -7.68 -6.67 1.25
N ILE A 113 -7.97 -5.91 2.30
CA ILE A 113 -7.24 -4.67 2.63
C ILE A 113 -5.75 -4.96 2.81
N ASN A 114 -5.41 -6.00 3.57
CA ASN A 114 -4.03 -6.42 3.78
C ASN A 114 -3.33 -6.80 2.48
N ASP A 115 -3.99 -7.60 1.64
CA ASP A 115 -3.44 -8.05 0.37
C ASP A 115 -3.11 -6.87 -0.55
N MET A 116 -4.02 -5.90 -0.62
CA MET A 116 -3.85 -4.67 -1.39
C MET A 116 -2.71 -3.80 -0.83
N ALA A 117 -2.64 -3.64 0.49
CA ALA A 117 -1.59 -2.88 1.17
C ALA A 117 -0.21 -3.50 0.94
N GLU A 118 -0.11 -4.83 1.07
CA GLU A 118 1.12 -5.58 0.86
C GLU A 118 1.58 -5.45 -0.59
N TYR A 119 0.66 -5.63 -1.56
CA TYR A 119 0.98 -5.46 -2.97
C TYR A 119 1.54 -4.07 -3.27
N ALA A 120 0.83 -3.01 -2.86
CA ALA A 120 1.26 -1.64 -3.11
C ALA A 120 2.61 -1.33 -2.42
N THR A 121 2.85 -1.91 -1.24
CA THR A 121 4.12 -1.79 -0.52
C THR A 121 5.27 -2.49 -1.25
N ILE A 122 5.05 -3.70 -1.77
CA ILE A 122 6.00 -4.40 -2.62
C ILE A 122 6.36 -3.52 -3.83
N VAL A 123 5.37 -2.93 -4.50
CA VAL A 123 5.61 -2.07 -5.66
C VAL A 123 6.38 -0.80 -5.28
N ARG A 124 6.01 -0.09 -4.21
CA ARG A 124 6.72 1.13 -3.74
C ARG A 124 8.19 0.83 -3.38
N ASN A 125 8.43 -0.34 -2.78
CA ASN A 125 9.75 -0.80 -2.36
C ASN A 125 10.60 -1.37 -3.51
N PHE A 126 10.00 -1.73 -4.64
CA PHE A 126 10.68 -2.45 -5.72
C PHE A 126 11.95 -1.73 -6.18
N ASP A 127 11.83 -0.48 -6.61
CA ASP A 127 12.98 0.28 -7.12
C ASP A 127 13.99 0.62 -6.02
N LEU A 128 13.56 0.76 -4.77
CA LEU A 128 14.46 1.05 -3.64
C LEU A 128 15.33 -0.17 -3.31
N LYS A 129 14.71 -1.35 -3.23
CA LYS A 129 15.43 -2.61 -3.01
C LYS A 129 16.34 -2.92 -4.20
N LEU A 130 15.89 -2.64 -5.41
CA LEU A 130 16.69 -2.81 -6.62
C LEU A 130 17.87 -1.83 -6.68
N ALA A 131 17.68 -0.57 -6.29
CA ALA A 131 18.76 0.41 -6.17
C ALA A 131 19.76 -0.03 -5.10
N LYS A 132 19.29 -0.50 -3.93
CA LYS A 132 20.15 -1.04 -2.88
C LYS A 132 20.98 -2.23 -3.38
N ALA A 133 20.39 -3.09 -4.21
CA ALA A 133 21.12 -4.19 -4.82
C ALA A 133 22.20 -3.73 -5.82
N LYS A 134 22.00 -2.60 -6.52
CA LYS A 134 23.04 -2.01 -7.37
C LYS A 134 24.23 -1.50 -6.56
N GLU A 135 23.99 -0.93 -5.38
CA GLU A 135 25.07 -0.46 -4.48
C GLU A 135 26.01 -1.59 -4.01
N ALA A 136 25.55 -2.84 -4.03
CA ALA A 136 26.38 -4.00 -3.71
C ALA A 136 27.44 -4.30 -4.80
N ASN A 137 27.34 -3.67 -5.99
CA ASN A 137 28.25 -3.87 -7.13
C ASN A 137 28.46 -5.34 -7.54
N ASP A 138 27.46 -6.19 -7.29
CA ASP A 138 27.44 -7.60 -7.67
C ASP A 138 26.27 -7.86 -8.63
N MET A 139 26.60 -8.19 -9.89
CA MET A 139 25.63 -8.41 -10.95
C MET A 139 24.78 -9.68 -10.75
N ASN A 140 25.35 -10.73 -10.12
CA ASN A 140 24.61 -11.95 -9.84
C ASN A 140 23.61 -11.70 -8.72
N TYR A 141 24.06 -11.09 -7.63
CA TYR A 141 23.17 -10.64 -6.54
C TYR A 141 22.04 -9.73 -7.07
N TYR A 142 22.37 -8.78 -7.94
CA TYR A 142 21.38 -7.89 -8.55
C TYR A 142 20.31 -8.64 -9.34
N ARG A 143 20.70 -9.61 -10.17
CA ARG A 143 19.77 -10.41 -10.99
C ARG A 143 18.89 -11.31 -10.12
N GLU A 144 19.47 -11.97 -9.12
CA GLU A 144 18.73 -12.80 -8.17
C GLU A 144 17.73 -11.97 -7.38
N GLU A 145 18.13 -10.80 -6.90
CA GLU A 145 17.26 -9.89 -6.16
C GLU A 145 16.14 -9.35 -7.05
N TYR A 146 16.41 -8.98 -8.30
CA TYR A 146 15.37 -8.59 -9.26
C TYR A 146 14.34 -9.72 -9.45
N ALA A 147 14.80 -10.94 -9.73
CA ALA A 147 13.92 -12.08 -9.93
C ALA A 147 13.08 -12.40 -8.69
N ARG A 148 13.68 -12.32 -7.49
CA ARG A 148 13.00 -12.52 -6.22
C ARG A 148 11.91 -11.47 -5.99
N LEU A 149 12.21 -10.19 -6.22
CA LEU A 149 11.27 -9.09 -6.07
C LEU A 149 10.14 -9.19 -7.11
N ASP A 150 10.45 -9.52 -8.36
CA ASP A 150 9.46 -9.65 -9.44
C ASP A 150 8.50 -10.82 -9.19
N ASN A 151 9.02 -11.95 -8.71
CA ASN A 151 8.20 -13.10 -8.32
C ASN A 151 7.28 -12.79 -7.14
N ALA A 152 7.79 -12.13 -6.09
CA ALA A 152 6.97 -11.71 -4.95
C ALA A 152 5.85 -10.75 -5.40
N ARG A 153 6.20 -9.75 -6.23
CA ARG A 153 5.23 -8.81 -6.81
C ARG A 153 4.14 -9.53 -7.60
N ARG A 154 4.50 -10.49 -8.47
CA ARG A 154 3.53 -11.23 -9.30
C ARG A 154 2.59 -12.07 -8.44
N ARG A 155 3.11 -12.83 -7.48
CA ARG A 155 2.31 -13.66 -6.58
C ARG A 155 1.30 -12.83 -5.79
N GLN A 156 1.75 -11.74 -5.17
CA GLN A 156 0.83 -10.88 -4.42
C GLN A 156 -0.20 -10.20 -5.32
N HIS A 157 0.19 -9.83 -6.55
CA HIS A 157 -0.73 -9.28 -7.52
C HIS A 157 -1.81 -10.29 -7.95
N ASP A 158 -1.44 -11.55 -8.14
CA ASP A 158 -2.40 -12.63 -8.44
C ASP A 158 -3.41 -12.82 -7.32
N ALA A 159 -2.94 -12.81 -6.06
CA ALA A 159 -3.79 -12.88 -4.88
C ALA A 159 -4.80 -11.71 -4.84
N VAL A 160 -4.31 -10.47 -4.99
CA VAL A 160 -5.17 -9.28 -5.02
C VAL A 160 -6.22 -9.34 -6.15
N ILE A 161 -5.85 -9.77 -7.35
CA ILE A 161 -6.81 -9.92 -8.46
C ILE A 161 -7.91 -10.94 -8.08
N ALA A 162 -7.53 -12.07 -7.49
CA ALA A 162 -8.47 -13.10 -7.07
C ALA A 162 -9.40 -12.60 -5.95
N SER A 163 -8.85 -11.94 -4.93
CA SER A 163 -9.62 -11.38 -3.80
C SER A 163 -10.59 -10.28 -4.28
N LEU A 164 -10.16 -9.37 -5.17
CA LEU A 164 -11.05 -8.36 -5.77
C LEU A 164 -12.14 -9.00 -6.65
N ALA A 165 -11.83 -10.04 -7.41
CA ALA A 165 -12.82 -10.77 -8.19
C ALA A 165 -13.85 -11.48 -7.29
N ALA A 166 -13.42 -12.02 -6.14
CA ALA A 166 -14.32 -12.60 -5.15
C ALA A 166 -15.20 -11.53 -4.50
N ALA A 167 -14.63 -10.40 -4.07
CA ALA A 167 -15.36 -9.27 -3.51
C ALA A 167 -16.44 -8.75 -4.46
N ASN A 168 -16.11 -8.53 -5.74
CA ASN A 168 -17.10 -8.11 -6.74
C ASN A 168 -18.23 -9.13 -6.94
N ARG A 169 -17.96 -10.44 -6.80
CA ARG A 169 -19.00 -11.48 -6.90
C ARG A 169 -19.92 -11.48 -5.69
N ILE A 170 -19.36 -11.33 -4.48
CA ILE A 170 -20.12 -11.20 -3.24
C ILE A 170 -20.99 -9.94 -3.29
N ASN A 171 -20.41 -8.78 -3.58
CA ASN A 171 -21.16 -7.53 -3.67
C ASN A 171 -22.31 -7.66 -4.67
N LYS A 172 -22.08 -8.31 -5.82
CA LYS A 172 -23.13 -8.58 -6.78
C LYS A 172 -24.25 -9.49 -6.25
N SER A 173 -23.97 -10.51 -5.43
CA SER A 173 -25.03 -11.33 -4.82
C SER A 173 -25.84 -10.55 -3.79
N GLU A 174 -25.19 -9.65 -3.06
CA GLU A 174 -25.80 -8.81 -2.03
C GLU A 174 -26.43 -7.51 -2.55
N GLY A 175 -26.35 -7.24 -3.86
CA GLY A 175 -26.87 -6.01 -4.47
C GLY A 175 -26.06 -4.74 -4.14
N ILE A 176 -24.80 -4.92 -3.75
CA ILE A 176 -23.81 -3.86 -3.50
C ILE A 176 -23.04 -3.56 -4.80
N GLU A 177 -22.59 -2.31 -4.96
CA GLU A 177 -21.69 -1.90 -6.04
C GLU A 177 -20.38 -2.71 -6.04
N PRO A 178 -19.70 -2.92 -7.18
CA PRO A 178 -18.41 -3.61 -7.21
C PRO A 178 -17.31 -2.79 -6.50
N VAL A 179 -16.40 -3.48 -5.83
CA VAL A 179 -15.18 -2.89 -5.24
C VAL A 179 -14.26 -2.34 -6.33
N LEU A 180 -14.14 -3.02 -7.46
CA LEU A 180 -13.43 -2.53 -8.64
C LEU A 180 -14.36 -2.65 -9.85
N ASP A 181 -14.97 -1.56 -10.28
CA ASP A 181 -15.81 -1.56 -11.47
C ASP A 181 -14.95 -1.75 -12.73
N VAL A 182 -15.13 -2.89 -13.38
CA VAL A 182 -14.45 -3.26 -14.63
C VAL A 182 -15.43 -3.32 -15.80
N GLY A 183 -16.65 -2.81 -15.65
CA GLY A 183 -17.72 -2.83 -16.64
C GLY A 183 -18.56 -4.10 -16.63
N ASP A 184 -19.77 -3.98 -17.16
CA ASP A 184 -20.80 -5.01 -17.11
C ASP A 184 -20.35 -6.36 -17.69
N GLY A 185 -20.61 -7.43 -16.92
CA GLY A 185 -20.39 -8.81 -17.35
C GLY A 185 -18.93 -9.26 -17.39
N ARG A 186 -17.98 -8.41 -16.97
CA ARG A 186 -16.55 -8.74 -16.92
C ARG A 186 -16.10 -9.08 -15.49
N SER A 187 -15.09 -9.93 -15.40
CA SER A 187 -14.35 -10.20 -14.17
C SER A 187 -13.10 -9.33 -14.08
N VAL A 188 -12.60 -9.12 -12.86
CA VAL A 188 -11.27 -8.52 -12.63
C VAL A 188 -10.15 -9.33 -13.31
N HIS A 189 -10.37 -10.65 -13.53
CA HIS A 189 -9.44 -11.49 -14.29
C HIS A 189 -9.35 -11.13 -15.79
N ASP A 190 -10.36 -10.46 -16.35
CA ASP A 190 -10.46 -10.17 -17.78
C ASP A 190 -9.76 -8.87 -18.18
N VAL A 191 -9.32 -8.07 -17.21
CA VAL A 191 -8.71 -6.75 -17.46
C VAL A 191 -7.20 -6.82 -17.44
N HIS A 192 -6.57 -5.80 -18.04
CA HIS A 192 -5.12 -5.74 -18.07
C HIS A 192 -4.58 -5.57 -16.64
N ARG A 193 -3.72 -6.50 -16.23
CA ARG A 193 -3.21 -6.59 -14.86
C ARG A 193 -2.58 -5.29 -14.37
N THR A 194 -1.87 -4.57 -15.24
CA THR A 194 -1.27 -3.28 -14.87
C THR A 194 -2.31 -2.27 -14.38
N ASP A 195 -3.53 -2.29 -14.92
CA ASP A 195 -4.58 -1.35 -14.55
C ASP A 195 -5.13 -1.65 -13.16
N VAL A 196 -5.33 -2.93 -12.81
CA VAL A 196 -5.66 -3.35 -11.44
C VAL A 196 -4.55 -2.92 -10.47
N GLY A 197 -3.30 -3.18 -10.86
CA GLY A 197 -2.16 -2.78 -10.05
C GLY A 197 -2.08 -1.28 -9.80
N ASN A 198 -2.42 -0.47 -10.80
CA ASN A 198 -2.45 0.99 -10.67
C ASN A 198 -3.62 1.47 -9.80
N ALA A 199 -4.79 0.83 -9.90
CA ALA A 199 -5.94 1.11 -9.04
C ALA A 199 -5.58 0.92 -7.55
N VAL A 200 -4.93 -0.20 -7.21
CA VAL A 200 -4.53 -0.53 -5.83
C VAL A 200 -3.47 0.43 -5.27
N ILE A 201 -2.48 0.80 -6.10
CA ILE A 201 -1.44 1.78 -5.70
C ILE A 201 -2.05 3.17 -5.47
N SER A 202 -3.02 3.55 -6.31
CA SER A 202 -3.73 4.84 -6.20
C SER A 202 -4.60 4.85 -4.94
N TRP A 203 -5.35 3.77 -4.70
CA TRP A 203 -6.14 3.56 -3.49
C TRP A 203 -5.30 3.73 -2.22
N LEU A 204 -4.16 3.02 -2.08
CA LEU A 204 -3.33 3.16 -0.87
C LEU A 204 -2.79 4.59 -0.69
N ALA A 205 -2.61 5.36 -1.77
CA ALA A 205 -2.19 6.75 -1.65
C ALA A 205 -3.34 7.68 -1.22
N GLU A 206 -4.57 7.38 -1.63
CA GLU A 206 -5.77 8.11 -1.29
C GLU A 206 -6.22 7.82 0.15
N THR A 207 -6.21 6.56 0.59
CA THR A 207 -6.53 6.17 1.98
C THR A 207 -5.57 6.83 2.97
N ASN A 208 -4.26 6.72 2.71
CA ASN A 208 -3.24 7.39 3.52
C ASN A 208 -3.39 8.94 3.52
N TYR A 209 -4.05 9.52 2.51
CA TYR A 209 -4.29 10.96 2.42
C TYR A 209 -5.57 11.39 3.14
N GLN A 210 -6.66 10.64 3.02
CA GLN A 210 -7.93 10.92 3.72
C GLN A 210 -7.74 10.83 5.24
N ASP A 211 -6.94 9.88 5.71
CA ASP A 211 -6.60 9.72 7.14
C ASP A 211 -5.94 10.95 7.76
N ALA A 212 -5.18 11.71 6.98
CA ALA A 212 -4.56 12.95 7.45
C ALA A 212 -5.45 14.18 7.40
N GLN A 213 -6.60 14.11 6.72
CA GLN A 213 -7.57 15.20 6.68
C GLN A 213 -8.60 15.11 7.82
N VAL A 214 -8.90 13.88 8.29
CA VAL A 214 -9.85 13.63 9.39
C VAL A 214 -9.28 14.02 10.78
N GLN A 215 -7.97 14.27 10.88
CA GLN A 215 -7.28 14.68 12.11
C GLN A 215 -7.16 16.20 12.31
N LYS A 216 -7.81 17.02 11.47
CA LYS A 216 -7.93 18.49 11.64
C LYS A 216 -9.22 18.87 12.34
#